data_AF-A0A3D2UNR3-F1
#
_entry.id   AF-A0A3D2UNR3-F1
#
_cell.length_a   1.000
_cell.length_b   1.000
_cell.length_c   1.000
_cell.angle_alpha   90.00
_cell.angle_beta   90.00
_cell.angle_gamma   90.00
#
_symmetry.space_group_name_H-M   'P 1'
#
loop_
_entity.id
_entity.type
_entity.pdbx_description
1 polymer ?
#
loop_
_entity_poly.entity_id
_entity_poly.type
_entity_poly.pdbx_seq_one_letter_code
_entity_poly.pdbx_strand_id
1 'polypeptide(L)'
;MTNQNPVITINSKKILFSLLGIIIILVGLSIWGQRIRYFGVADIRGAWHEFLIDQLMQNFYMDAEGNIPTFTNALLLFVSSQILLLIGFWKFSAKDKFRFHWIGLSLIFLFLSI
;
A
#
# COMPACT_ATOMS: atom_id res chain seq x y z
N MET A 1 -27.48 9.98 30.87
CA MET A 1 -26.26 10.09 30.04
C MET A 1 -26.67 9.83 28.60
N THR A 2 -26.72 10.86 27.76
CA THR A 2 -27.12 10.74 26.35
C THR A 2 -25.96 10.17 25.54
N ASN A 3 -26.05 8.89 25.15
CA ASN A 3 -25.12 8.24 24.24
C ASN A 3 -25.28 8.85 22.83
N GLN A 4 -24.51 9.90 22.54
CA GLN A 4 -24.37 10.43 21.20
C GLN A 4 -23.36 9.55 20.46
N ASN A 5 -23.84 8.73 19.53
CA ASN A 5 -22.95 7.96 18.65
C ASN A 5 -22.12 8.95 17.82
N PRO A 6 -20.79 8.91 17.86
CA PRO A 6 -19.98 9.80 17.05
C PRO A 6 -20.23 9.52 15.57
N VAL A 7 -20.88 10.45 14.87
CA VAL A 7 -21.10 10.38 13.43
C VAL A 7 -19.88 10.98 12.74
N ILE A 8 -18.99 10.12 12.24
CA ILE A 8 -17.81 10.54 11.47
C ILE A 8 -18.28 10.95 10.08
N THR A 9 -18.31 12.25 9.81
CA THR A 9 -18.65 12.79 8.48
C THR A 9 -17.40 12.88 7.61
N ILE A 10 -17.16 11.84 6.81
CA ILE A 10 -16.01 11.80 5.90
C ILE A 10 -16.33 12.61 4.64
N ASN A 11 -15.52 13.64 4.35
CA ASN A 11 -15.63 14.41 3.11
C ASN A 11 -14.80 13.74 2.00
N SER A 12 -15.46 12.98 1.12
CA SER A 12 -14.81 12.21 0.05
C SER A 12 -13.96 13.07 -0.89
N LYS A 13 -14.35 14.33 -1.15
CA LYS A 13 -13.57 15.22 -2.02
C LYS A 13 -12.22 15.57 -1.39
N LYS A 14 -12.18 15.85 -0.09
CA LYS A 14 -10.93 16.15 0.63
C LYS A 14 -9.98 14.95 0.63
N ILE A 15 -10.51 13.75 0.84
CA ILE A 15 -9.70 12.52 0.78
C ILE A 15 -9.12 12.33 -0.62
N LEU A 16 -9.93 12.49 -1.68
CA LEU A 16 -9.46 12.36 -3.06
C LEU A 16 -8.30 13.30 -3.35
N PHE A 17 -8.44 14.60 -3.03
CA PHE A 17 -7.36 15.56 -3.26
C PHE A 17 -6.12 15.26 -2.41
N SER A 18 -6.29 14.77 -1.19
CA SER A 18 -5.16 14.34 -0.35
C SER A 18 -4.42 13.15 -0.98
N LEU A 19 -5.14 12.14 -1.47
CA LEU A 19 -4.56 10.97 -2.11
C LEU A 19 -3.86 11.33 -3.42
N LEU A 20 -4.48 12.19 -4.24
CA LEU A 20 -3.84 12.72 -5.46
C LEU A 20 -2.56 13.48 -5.15
N GLY A 21 -2.56 14.31 -4.09
CA GLY A 21 -1.36 15.00 -3.64
C GLY A 21 -0.23 14.02 -3.27
N ILE A 22 -0.55 12.97 -2.52
CA ILE A 22 0.41 11.92 -2.15
C ILE A 22 0.97 11.23 -3.41
N ILE A 23 0.10 10.87 -4.37
CA ILE A 23 0.53 10.24 -5.62
C ILE A 23 1.47 11.14 -6.40
N ILE A 24 1.14 12.42 -6.56
CA ILE A 24 1.99 13.39 -7.28
C ILE A 24 3.37 13.50 -6.62
N ILE A 25 3.42 13.52 -5.28
CA ILE A 25 4.68 13.57 -4.54
C ILE A 25 5.51 12.30 -4.79
N LEU A 26 4.90 11.12 -4.68
CA LEU A 26 5.59 9.85 -4.90
C LEU A 26 6.14 9.74 -6.32
N VAL A 27 5.32 10.08 -7.32
CA VAL A 27 5.74 10.09 -8.73
C VAL A 27 6.86 11.11 -8.95
N GLY A 28 6.75 12.31 -8.37
CA GLY A 28 7.77 13.34 -8.44
C GLY A 28 9.11 12.88 -7.85
N LEU A 29 9.10 12.23 -6.69
CA LEU A 29 10.29 11.66 -6.07
C LEU A 29 10.90 10.54 -6.92
N SER A 30 10.06 9.68 -7.51
CA SER A 30 10.52 8.61 -8.42
C SER A 30 11.23 9.18 -9.65
N ILE A 31 10.60 10.13 -10.36
CA ILE A 31 11.17 10.78 -11.54
C ILE A 31 12.45 11.54 -11.17
N TRP A 32 12.45 12.25 -10.04
CA TRP A 32 13.61 12.99 -9.55
C TRP A 32 14.80 12.05 -9.26
N GLY A 33 14.55 10.94 -8.56
CA GLY A 33 15.55 9.92 -8.28
C GLY A 33 16.14 9.32 -9.55
N GLN A 34 15.30 8.95 -10.51
CA GLN A 34 15.74 8.47 -11.82
C GLN A 34 16.58 9.51 -12.58
N ARG A 35 16.13 10.77 -12.62
CA ARG A 35 16.83 11.85 -13.32
C ARG A 35 18.21 12.10 -12.74
N ILE A 36 18.35 12.06 -11.42
CA ILE A 36 19.65 12.17 -10.75
C ILE A 36 20.52 10.96 -11.08
N ARG A 37 20.01 9.73 -10.95
CA ARG A 37 20.78 8.50 -11.16
C ARG A 37 21.31 8.34 -12.58
N TYR A 38 20.50 8.65 -13.59
CA TYR A 38 20.84 8.40 -15.00
C TYR A 38 21.41 9.60 -15.75
N PHE A 39 21.11 10.84 -15.36
CA PHE A 39 21.51 12.05 -16.12
C PHE A 39 22.43 13.00 -15.36
N GLY A 40 22.75 12.76 -14.09
CA GLY A 40 23.65 13.65 -13.38
C GLY A 40 25.11 13.24 -13.51
N VAL A 41 25.97 14.25 -13.63
CA VAL A 41 27.41 14.12 -13.84
C VAL A 41 28.03 13.21 -12.78
N ALA A 42 28.62 12.09 -13.22
CA ALA A 42 29.14 11.02 -12.38
C ALA A 42 30.32 11.42 -11.48
N ASP A 43 30.92 12.59 -11.70
CA ASP A 43 32.24 12.94 -11.16
C ASP A 43 32.20 13.84 -9.90
N ILE A 44 31.01 14.32 -9.48
CA ILE A 44 30.87 15.31 -8.36
C ILE A 44 29.88 14.80 -7.31
N ARG A 45 29.90 13.50 -7.00
CA ARG A 45 28.98 12.89 -6.03
C ARG A 45 29.78 12.26 -4.89
N GLY A 46 29.89 13.00 -3.78
CA GLY A 46 30.46 12.44 -2.55
C GLY A 46 29.62 11.26 -2.05
N ALA A 47 30.22 10.40 -1.22
CA ALA A 47 29.61 9.17 -0.69
C ALA A 47 28.21 9.37 -0.08
N TRP A 48 27.95 10.53 0.53
CA TRP A 48 26.65 10.89 1.08
C TRP A 48 25.55 11.07 0.02
N HIS A 49 25.90 11.56 -1.17
CA HIS A 49 24.94 11.74 -2.25
C HIS A 49 24.51 10.40 -2.83
N GLU A 50 25.46 9.48 -3.04
CA GLU A 50 25.17 8.13 -3.51
C GLU A 50 24.33 7.36 -2.50
N PHE A 51 24.69 7.40 -1.21
CA PHE A 51 23.93 6.77 -0.13
C PHE A 51 22.47 7.24 -0.09
N LEU A 52 22.22 8.55 -0.17
CA LEU A 52 20.86 9.10 -0.13
C LEU A 52 20.04 8.72 -1.37
N ILE A 53 20.68 8.68 -2.55
CA ILE A 53 20.01 8.30 -3.79
C ILE A 53 19.69 6.81 -3.81
N ASP A 54 20.57 5.95 -3.34
CA ASP A 54 20.28 4.52 -3.23
C ASP A 54 19.17 4.26 -2.21
N GLN A 55 19.16 4.96 -1.08
CA GLN A 55 18.07 4.85 -0.10
C GLN A 55 16.73 5.32 -0.69
N LEU A 56 16.72 6.40 -1.47
CA LEU A 56 15.51 6.91 -2.12
C LEU A 56 15.01 5.93 -3.20
N MET A 57 15.92 5.43 -4.04
CA MET A 57 15.61 4.49 -5.11
C MET A 57 15.13 3.14 -4.54
N GLN A 58 15.77 2.61 -3.51
CA GLN A 58 15.35 1.34 -2.91
C GLN A 58 13.94 1.43 -2.30
N ASN A 59 13.60 2.55 -1.67
CA ASN A 59 12.36 2.66 -0.89
C ASN A 59 11.17 3.24 -1.66
N PHE A 60 11.41 4.02 -2.72
CA PHE A 60 10.36 4.78 -3.42
C PHE A 60 10.37 4.62 -4.94
N TYR A 61 11.29 3.84 -5.51
CA TYR A 61 11.27 3.58 -6.95
C TYR A 61 10.09 2.67 -7.29
N MET A 62 9.08 3.22 -7.98
CA MET A 62 7.81 2.53 -8.25
C MET A 62 7.93 1.27 -9.10
N ASP A 63 8.95 1.15 -9.96
CA ASP A 63 9.13 -0.05 -10.79
C ASP A 63 9.84 -1.18 -10.03
N ALA A 64 10.44 -0.90 -8.86
CA ALA A 64 11.07 -1.92 -8.03
C ALA A 64 10.06 -2.56 -7.07
N GLU A 65 10.14 -3.88 -6.93
CA GLU A 65 9.42 -4.63 -5.89
C GLU A 65 10.26 -4.66 -4.60
N GLY A 66 9.61 -4.79 -3.43
CA GLY A 66 10.29 -4.81 -2.12
C GLY A 66 10.56 -3.43 -1.50
N ASN A 67 9.81 -2.42 -1.93
CA ASN A 67 9.87 -1.04 -1.46
C ASN A 67 8.71 -0.72 -0.47
N ILE A 68 8.69 0.49 0.12
CA ILE A 68 7.68 0.86 1.12
C ILE A 68 6.24 0.79 0.57
N PRO A 69 5.95 1.29 -0.66
CA PRO A 69 4.62 1.15 -1.26
C PRO A 69 4.16 -0.31 -1.45
N THR A 70 5.03 -1.18 -1.98
CA THR A 70 4.70 -2.60 -2.20
C THR A 70 4.49 -3.34 -0.89
N PHE A 71 5.28 -3.06 0.15
CA PHE A 71 5.06 -3.60 1.50
C PHE A 71 3.70 -3.18 2.07
N THR A 72 3.32 -1.91 1.89
CA THR A 72 2.02 -1.40 2.37
C THR A 72 0.85 -2.10 1.67
N ASN A 73 0.97 -2.33 0.36
CA ASN A 73 -0.02 -3.07 -0.42
C ASN A 73 -0.12 -4.54 0.01
N ALA A 74 1.02 -5.21 0.21
CA ALA A 74 1.08 -6.57 0.71
C ALA A 74 0.41 -6.70 2.09
N LEU A 75 0.69 -5.77 3.00
CA LEU A 75 0.05 -5.72 4.32
C LEU A 75 -1.47 -5.52 4.21
N LEU A 76 -1.94 -4.65 3.32
CA LEU A 76 -3.37 -4.43 3.09
C LEU A 76 -4.07 -5.70 2.57
N LEU A 77 -3.44 -6.42 1.64
CA LEU A 77 -3.94 -7.71 1.13
C LEU A 77 -3.94 -8.78 2.23
N PHE A 78 -2.88 -8.85 3.02
CA PHE A 78 -2.78 -9.77 4.15
C PHE A 78 -3.89 -9.52 5.18
N VAL A 79 -4.11 -8.28 5.62
CA VAL A 79 -5.18 -7.94 6.57
C VAL A 79 -6.55 -8.26 5.99
N SER A 80 -6.78 -7.92 4.72
CA SER A 80 -8.01 -8.27 4.00
C SER A 80 -8.23 -9.79 3.95
N SER A 81 -7.18 -10.58 3.73
CA SER A 81 -7.25 -12.05 3.73
C SER A 81 -7.71 -12.60 5.09
N GLN A 82 -7.18 -12.06 6.20
CA GLN A 82 -7.56 -12.51 7.54
C GLN A 82 -9.03 -12.18 7.86
N ILE A 83 -9.49 -10.99 7.47
CA ILE A 83 -10.90 -10.60 7.64
C ILE A 83 -11.82 -11.52 6.83
N LEU A 84 -11.49 -11.81 5.57
CA LEU A 84 -12.26 -12.73 4.72
C LEU A 84 -12.28 -14.15 5.29
N LEU A 85 -11.16 -14.63 5.84
CA LEU A 85 -11.07 -15.93 6.49
C LEU A 85 -11.99 -16.00 7.72
N LEU A 86 -11.98 -14.97 8.56
CA LEU A 86 -12.89 -14.86 9.72
C LEU A 86 -14.37 -14.85 9.30
N ILE A 87 -14.71 -14.10 8.25
CA ILE A 87 -16.06 -14.10 7.66
C ILE A 87 -16.42 -15.51 7.16
N GLY A 88 -15.49 -16.18 6.48
CA GLY A 88 -15.65 -17.56 6.02
C GLY A 88 -16.00 -18.49 7.17
N PHE A 89 -15.24 -18.48 8.26
CA PHE A 89 -15.52 -19.30 9.44
C PHE A 89 -16.85 -18.99 10.10
N TRP A 90 -17.24 -17.72 10.17
CA TRP A 90 -18.56 -17.35 10.67
C TRP A 90 -19.69 -17.89 9.78
N LYS A 91 -19.52 -17.83 8.45
CA LYS A 91 -20.46 -18.38 7.46
C LYS A 91 -20.56 -19.90 7.49
N PHE A 92 -19.51 -20.60 7.95
CA PHE A 92 -19.57 -22.03 8.23
C PHE A 92 -20.55 -22.35 9.37
N SER A 93 -20.52 -21.59 10.46
CA SER A 93 -21.47 -21.73 11.57
C SER A 93 -22.92 -21.47 11.11
N ALA A 94 -23.12 -20.48 10.24
CA ALA A 94 -24.42 -20.16 9.65
C ALA A 94 -24.90 -21.13 8.56
N LYS A 95 -24.12 -22.18 8.22
CA LYS A 95 -24.39 -23.14 7.13
C LYS A 95 -24.71 -22.48 5.77
N ASP A 96 -24.10 -21.33 5.51
CA ASP A 96 -24.32 -20.56 4.27
C ASP A 96 -23.81 -21.32 3.03
N LYS A 97 -24.51 -21.19 1.90
CA LYS A 97 -24.16 -21.83 0.62
C LYS A 97 -22.81 -21.35 0.09
N PHE A 98 -22.46 -20.08 0.32
CA PHE A 98 -21.26 -19.43 -0.23
C PHE A 98 -20.03 -19.52 0.70
N ARG A 99 -20.09 -20.28 1.79
CA ARG A 99 -19.00 -20.40 2.78
C ARG A 99 -17.62 -20.70 2.17
N PHE A 100 -17.56 -21.55 1.15
CA PHE A 100 -16.31 -21.90 0.47
C PHE A 100 -15.78 -20.78 -0.43
N HIS A 101 -16.65 -19.90 -0.94
CA HIS A 101 -16.24 -18.76 -1.75
C HIS A 101 -15.47 -17.75 -0.90
N TRP A 102 -15.91 -17.51 0.34
CA TRP A 102 -15.20 -16.63 1.29
C TRP A 102 -13.82 -17.17 1.66
N ILE A 103 -13.71 -18.47 1.91
CA ILE A 103 -12.40 -19.11 2.16
C ILE A 103 -11.51 -19.03 0.91
N GLY A 104 -12.04 -19.36 -0.27
CA GLY A 104 -11.30 -19.26 -1.53
C GLY A 104 -10.80 -17.84 -1.80
N LEU A 105 -11.64 -16.83 -1.56
CA LEU A 105 -11.23 -15.42 -1.70
C LEU A 105 -10.14 -15.04 -0.70
N SER A 106 -10.22 -15.53 0.55
CA SER A 106 -9.15 -15.31 1.54
C SER A 106 -7.81 -15.91 1.08
N LEU A 107 -7.82 -17.10 0.47
CA LEU A 107 -6.62 -17.76 -0.03
C LEU A 107 -6.01 -17.02 -1.20
N ILE A 108 -6.83 -16.50 -2.12
CA ILE A 108 -6.35 -15.67 -3.24
C ILE A 108 -5.68 -14.40 -2.70
N PHE A 109 -6.31 -13.71 -1.75
CA PHE A 109 -5.74 -12.49 -1.17
C PHE A 109 -4.46 -12.76 -0.37
N LEU A 110 -4.39 -13.90 0.32
CA LEU A 110 -3.19 -14.34 1.01
C LEU A 110 -2.06 -14.63 0.02
N PHE A 111 -2.35 -15.35 -1.06
CA PHE A 111 -1.38 -15.63 -2.13
C PHE A 111 -0.84 -14.35 -2.77
N LEU A 112 -1.70 -13.36 -3.04
CA LEU A 112 -1.29 -12.07 -3.60
C LEU A 112 -0.52 -11.17 -2.61
N SER A 113 -0.55 -11.48 -1.32
CA SER A 113 0.17 -10.72 -0.29
C SER A 113 1.62 -11.18 -0.07
N ILE A 114 2.01 -12.29 -0.70
CA ILE A 114 3.33 -12.92 -0.61
C ILE A 114 4.10 -12.62 -1.88
#